data_AF-A0A916KN12-F1
#
_entry.id   AF-A0A916KN12-F1
#
_cell.length_a   1.000
_cell.length_b   1.000
_cell.length_c   1.000
_cell.angle_alpha   90.00
_cell.angle_beta   90.00
_cell.angle_gamma   90.00
#
_symmetry.space_group_name_H-M   'P 1'
#
loop_
_entity.id
_entity.type
_entity.pdbx_description
1 polymer ?
#
loop_
_entity_poly.entity_id
_entity_poly.type
_entity_poly.pdbx_seq_one_letter_code
_entity_poly.pdbx_strand_id
1 'polypeptide(L)'
;MYMTEGNSTLDQKFFKVWLVLLGVAFALFMFMAIFKLFVDADTLVGVEYLITGLVMGASFFLVLKDKLNARAAVGSTLFFTGYIFSVVGLAFSPFFWGLGILVFASSLIVAYRNRI
;
A
#
# COMPACT_ATOMS: atom_id res chain seq x y z
N MET A 1 -9.80 31.94 16.15
CA MET A 1 -8.94 31.68 14.98
C MET A 1 -7.63 31.12 15.51
N TYR A 2 -7.55 29.81 15.75
CA TYR A 2 -6.40 29.19 16.42
C TYR A 2 -5.86 28.02 15.57
N MET A 3 -4.59 28.17 15.19
CA MET A 3 -3.61 27.18 14.75
C MET A 3 -4.05 26.12 13.73
N THR A 4 -3.93 26.43 12.44
CA THR A 4 -3.95 25.45 11.32
C THR A 4 -2.55 25.13 10.76
N GLU A 5 -1.50 25.86 11.16
CA GLU A 5 -0.15 25.68 10.61
C GLU A 5 0.60 24.46 11.18
N GLY A 6 0.32 24.06 12.43
CA GLY A 6 0.94 22.87 13.04
C GLY A 6 0.43 21.54 12.47
N ASN A 7 -0.84 21.51 12.02
CA ASN A 7 -1.46 20.28 11.51
C ASN A 7 -1.00 19.97 10.07
N SER A 8 -0.81 21.00 9.24
CA SER A 8 -0.46 20.83 7.83
C SER A 8 0.94 20.23 7.61
N THR A 9 1.89 20.57 8.49
CA THR A 9 3.29 20.10 8.42
C THR A 9 3.45 18.66 8.92
N LEU A 10 2.69 18.26 9.94
CA LEU A 10 2.61 16.88 10.42
C LEU A 10 2.01 15.96 9.36
N ASP A 11 0.88 16.35 8.76
CA ASP A 11 0.25 15.62 7.65
C ASP A 11 1.19 15.43 6.47
N GLN A 12 2.00 16.44 6.15
CA GLN A 12 2.95 16.40 5.04
C GLN A 12 4.14 15.47 5.34
N LYS A 13 4.62 15.43 6.59
CA LYS A 13 5.66 14.48 7.03
C LYS A 13 5.14 13.05 7.03
N PHE A 14 3.97 12.80 7.60
CA PHE A 14 3.33 11.48 7.58
C PHE A 14 3.13 10.96 6.16
N PHE A 15 2.65 11.83 5.26
CA PHE A 15 2.50 11.49 3.85
C PHE A 15 3.82 11.05 3.19
N LYS A 16 4.93 11.77 3.44
CA LYS A 16 6.25 11.39 2.92
C LYS A 16 6.73 10.04 3.45
N VAL A 17 6.51 9.76 4.73
CA VAL A 17 6.86 8.46 5.33
C VAL A 17 6.09 7.34 4.64
N TRP A 18 4.79 7.51 4.41
CA TRP A 18 3.97 6.52 3.71
C TRP A 18 4.40 6.28 2.27
N LEU A 19 4.78 7.33 1.56
CA LEU A 19 5.34 7.21 0.22
C LEU A 19 6.60 6.33 0.23
N VAL A 20 7.51 6.56 1.18
CA VAL A 20 8.73 5.76 1.33
C VAL A 20 8.39 4.31 1.69
N LEU A 21 7.46 4.08 2.62
CA LEU A 21 7.03 2.73 3.00
C LEU A 21 6.44 1.94 1.84
N LEU A 22 5.62 2.56 0.99
CA LEU A 22 5.08 1.92 -0.21
C LEU A 22 6.18 1.54 -1.21
N GLY A 23 7.15 2.43 -1.44
CA GLY A 23 8.28 2.16 -2.33
C GLY A 23 9.19 1.05 -1.81
N VAL A 24 9.51 1.06 -0.51
CA VAL A 24 10.31 0.01 0.13
C VAL A 24 9.56 -1.33 0.12
N ALA A 25 8.27 -1.33 0.45
CA ALA A 25 7.45 -2.53 0.38
C ALA A 25 7.44 -3.10 -1.05
N PHE A 26 7.18 -2.28 -2.07
CA PHE A 26 7.24 -2.72 -3.47
C PHE A 26 8.56 -3.44 -3.80
N ALA A 27 9.69 -2.84 -3.46
CA ALA A 27 11.00 -3.45 -3.74
C ALA A 27 11.20 -4.80 -3.02
N LEU A 28 10.86 -4.87 -1.73
CA LEU A 28 11.02 -6.07 -0.92
C LEU A 28 10.09 -7.21 -1.39
N PHE A 29 8.82 -6.91 -1.66
CA PHE A 29 7.85 -7.90 -2.12
C PHE A 29 8.19 -8.40 -3.53
N MET A 30 8.67 -7.54 -4.44
CA MET A 30 9.15 -7.98 -5.76
C MET A 30 10.40 -8.87 -5.64
N PHE A 31 11.34 -8.52 -4.77
CA PHE A 31 12.52 -9.33 -4.52
C PHE A 31 12.14 -10.72 -3.99
N MET A 32 11.24 -10.79 -3.00
CA MET A 32 10.76 -12.07 -2.46
C MET A 32 9.94 -12.87 -3.46
N ALA A 33 9.14 -12.22 -4.30
CA ALA A 33 8.43 -12.89 -5.38
C ALA A 33 9.40 -13.60 -6.33
N ILE A 34 10.45 -12.90 -6.77
CA ILE A 34 11.49 -13.48 -7.63
C ILE A 34 12.17 -14.67 -6.93
N PHE A 35 12.57 -14.49 -5.67
CA PHE A 35 13.21 -15.56 -4.92
C PHE A 35 12.29 -16.80 -4.79
N LYS A 36 11.03 -16.61 -4.41
CA LYS A 36 10.08 -17.70 -4.23
C LYS A 36 9.72 -18.42 -5.53
N LEU A 37 9.54 -17.67 -6.63
CA LEU A 37 9.19 -18.23 -7.93
C LEU A 37 10.34 -18.98 -8.59
N PHE A 38 11.58 -18.46 -8.50
CA PHE A 38 12.69 -18.94 -9.30
C PHE A 38 13.76 -19.70 -8.51
N VAL A 39 13.85 -19.54 -7.19
CA VAL A 39 14.83 -20.21 -6.33
C VAL A 39 14.18 -21.33 -5.52
N ASP A 40 13.13 -21.00 -4.75
CA ASP A 40 12.44 -21.98 -3.89
C ASP A 40 11.38 -22.81 -4.65
N ALA A 41 10.97 -22.38 -5.85
CA ALA A 41 9.89 -22.96 -6.65
C ALA A 41 8.53 -23.08 -5.91
N ASP A 42 8.32 -22.25 -4.89
CA ASP A 42 7.04 -22.12 -4.20
C ASP A 42 6.15 -21.12 -4.94
N THR A 43 5.50 -21.62 -6.00
CA THR A 43 4.77 -20.78 -6.95
C THR A 43 3.60 -20.04 -6.32
N LEU A 44 2.88 -20.68 -5.39
CA LEU A 44 1.70 -20.08 -4.77
C LEU A 44 2.10 -18.87 -3.93
N VAL A 45 3.07 -19.07 -3.03
CA VAL A 45 3.59 -18.00 -2.17
C VAL A 45 4.28 -16.93 -3.01
N GLY A 46 5.04 -17.32 -4.03
CA GLY A 46 5.67 -16.38 -4.96
C GLY A 46 4.68 -15.47 -5.69
N VAL A 47 3.52 -15.98 -6.10
CA VAL A 47 2.44 -15.19 -6.70
C VAL A 47 1.81 -14.23 -5.69
N GLU A 48 1.62 -14.64 -4.42
CA GLU A 48 1.11 -13.76 -3.36
C GLU A 48 2.06 -12.56 -3.12
N TYR A 49 3.37 -12.81 -3.04
CA TYR A 49 4.38 -11.76 -2.95
C TYR A 49 4.37 -10.85 -4.18
N LEU A 50 4.21 -11.42 -5.38
CA LEU A 50 4.15 -10.66 -6.64
C LEU A 50 2.95 -9.72 -6.67
N ILE A 51 1.76 -10.23 -6.38
CA ILE A 51 0.52 -9.43 -6.35
C ILE A 51 0.65 -8.30 -5.33
N THR A 52 1.14 -8.61 -4.13
CA THR A 52 1.33 -7.62 -3.07
C THR A 52 2.31 -6.53 -3.50
N GLY A 53 3.44 -6.92 -4.09
CA GLY A 53 4.40 -5.98 -4.67
C GLY A 53 3.74 -5.06 -5.70
N LEU A 54 3.08 -5.63 -6.70
CA LEU A 54 2.43 -4.87 -7.77
C LEU A 54 1.38 -3.88 -7.23
N VAL A 55 0.58 -4.27 -6.23
CA VAL A 55 -0.42 -3.39 -5.60
C VAL A 55 0.24 -2.23 -4.86
N MET A 56 1.31 -2.48 -4.10
CA MET A 56 2.06 -1.43 -3.40
C MET A 56 2.77 -0.50 -4.38
N GLY A 57 3.37 -1.05 -5.43
CA GLY A 57 4.02 -0.31 -6.51
C GLY A 57 3.05 0.57 -7.29
N ALA A 58 1.88 0.03 -7.67
CA ALA A 58 0.82 0.80 -8.32
C ALA A 58 0.35 1.97 -7.46
N SER A 59 0.18 1.73 -6.15
CA SER A 59 -0.18 2.77 -5.18
C SER A 59 0.87 3.87 -5.12
N PHE A 60 2.15 3.48 -5.00
CA PHE A 60 3.29 4.40 -5.01
C PHE A 60 3.32 5.26 -6.28
N PHE A 61 3.14 4.64 -7.46
CA PHE A 61 3.12 5.36 -8.75
C PHE A 61 1.92 6.30 -8.89
N LEU A 62 0.73 5.89 -8.45
CA LEU A 62 -0.47 6.74 -8.49
C LEU A 62 -0.30 7.98 -7.61
N VAL A 63 0.33 7.82 -6.45
CA VAL A 63 0.66 8.92 -5.55
C VAL A 63 1.74 9.83 -6.17
N LEU A 64 2.83 9.26 -6.72
CA LEU A 64 3.90 10.04 -7.35
C LEU A 64 3.45 10.86 -8.57
N LYS A 65 2.52 10.34 -9.36
CA LYS A 65 1.98 11.03 -10.54
C LYS A 65 0.90 12.06 -10.18
N ASP A 66 0.74 12.34 -8.90
CA ASP A 66 -0.28 13.23 -8.33
C ASP A 66 -1.70 12.80 -8.72
N LYS A 67 -1.89 11.56 -9.18
CA LYS A 67 -3.15 10.99 -9.69
C LYS A 67 -4.05 10.49 -8.58
N LEU A 68 -3.55 10.38 -7.35
CA LEU A 68 -4.29 10.01 -6.17
C LEU A 68 -4.34 11.20 -5.21
N ASN A 69 -5.51 11.52 -4.63
CA ASN A 69 -5.56 12.46 -3.51
C ASN A 69 -4.99 11.77 -2.27
N ALA A 70 -3.66 11.73 -2.21
CA ALA A 70 -2.96 10.84 -1.31
C ALA A 70 -3.05 11.30 0.15
N ARG A 71 -3.39 12.57 0.39
CA ARG A 71 -3.72 13.08 1.73
C ARG A 71 -5.04 12.48 2.23
N ALA A 72 -6.03 12.33 1.36
CA ALA A 72 -7.30 11.66 1.69
C ALA A 72 -7.13 10.15 1.85
N ALA A 73 -6.24 9.53 1.05
CA ALA A 73 -5.92 8.10 1.18
C ALA A 73 -5.18 7.81 2.49
N VAL A 74 -4.10 8.54 2.78
CA VAL A 74 -3.27 8.35 3.98
C VAL A 74 -4.00 8.77 5.26
N GLY A 75 -5.01 9.64 5.18
CA GLY A 75 -5.88 9.94 6.33
C GLY A 75 -6.96 8.87 6.61
N SER A 76 -7.14 7.88 5.73
CA SER A 76 -8.22 6.90 5.83
C SER A 76 -7.81 5.65 6.60
N THR A 77 -8.56 5.31 7.65
CA THR A 77 -8.39 4.06 8.41
C THR A 77 -8.44 2.82 7.52
N LEU A 78 -9.22 2.86 6.43
CA LEU A 78 -9.31 1.75 5.46
C LEU A 78 -8.00 1.53 4.70
N PHE A 79 -7.27 2.60 4.40
CA PHE A 79 -5.97 2.51 3.74
C PHE A 79 -4.94 1.84 4.65
N PHE A 80 -4.85 2.27 5.91
CA PHE A 80 -3.96 1.64 6.90
C PHE A 80 -4.31 0.18 7.15
N THR A 81 -5.60 -0.09 7.38
CA THR A 81 -6.07 -1.43 7.69
C THR A 81 -5.83 -2.35 6.50
N GLY A 82 -6.16 -1.91 5.28
CA GLY A 82 -5.87 -2.65 4.05
C GLY A 82 -4.38 -2.92 3.87
N TYR A 83 -3.51 -1.93 4.12
CA TYR A 83 -2.05 -2.10 4.05
C TYR A 83 -1.56 -3.13 5.06
N ILE A 84 -1.99 -3.03 6.32
CA ILE A 84 -1.58 -3.97 7.37
C ILE A 84 -2.05 -5.38 7.05
N PHE A 85 -3.32 -5.57 6.67
CA PHE A 85 -3.82 -6.91 6.34
C PHE A 85 -3.19 -7.48 5.07
N SER A 86 -2.82 -6.66 4.08
CA SER A 86 -2.13 -7.14 2.87
C SER A 86 -0.67 -7.50 3.13
N VAL A 87 0.02 -6.80 4.04
CA VAL A 87 1.44 -7.09 4.37
C VAL A 87 1.56 -8.17 5.44
N VAL A 88 0.82 -8.04 6.54
CA VAL A 88 0.88 -8.95 7.69
C VAL A 88 0.03 -10.19 7.45
N GLY A 89 -1.14 -10.06 6.81
CA GLY A 89 -2.01 -11.21 6.52
C GLY A 89 -1.34 -12.25 5.62
N LEU A 90 -0.40 -11.83 4.77
CA LEU A 90 0.43 -12.72 3.94
C LEU A 90 1.23 -13.73 4.80
N ALA A 91 1.63 -13.35 6.01
CA ALA A 91 2.35 -14.25 6.93
C ALA A 91 1.44 -15.23 7.69
N PHE A 92 0.13 -14.98 7.76
CA PHE A 92 -0.80 -15.78 8.56
C PHE A 92 -1.67 -16.72 7.72
N SER A 93 -2.33 -16.19 6.68
CA SER A 93 -3.22 -17.00 5.84
C SER A 93 -3.57 -16.27 4.53
N PRO A 94 -3.64 -17.01 3.40
CA PRO A 94 -4.06 -16.48 2.11
C PRO A 94 -5.41 -15.76 2.14
N PHE A 95 -6.32 -16.17 3.02
CA PHE A 95 -7.64 -15.55 3.15
C PHE A 95 -7.54 -14.12 3.71
N PHE A 96 -6.81 -13.92 4.81
CA PHE A 96 -6.62 -12.59 5.40
C PHE A 96 -5.80 -11.68 4.51
N TRP A 97 -4.79 -12.24 3.84
CA TRP A 97 -4.04 -11.54 2.80
C TRP A 97 -4.95 -11.02 1.69
N GLY A 98 -5.78 -11.89 1.09
CA GLY A 98 -6.68 -11.53 0.01
C GLY A 98 -7.69 -10.45 0.42
N LEU A 99 -8.25 -10.56 1.63
CA LEU A 99 -9.11 -9.51 2.20
C LEU A 99 -8.36 -8.18 2.36
N GLY A 100 -7.11 -8.22 2.83
CA GLY A 100 -6.26 -7.05 2.94
C GLY A 100 -6.05 -6.35 1.59
N ILE A 101 -5.73 -7.12 0.55
CA ILE A 101 -5.56 -6.60 -0.82
C ILE A 101 -6.85 -5.95 -1.31
N LEU A 102 -8.00 -6.59 -1.12
CA LEU A 102 -9.30 -6.06 -1.54
C LEU A 102 -9.67 -4.75 -0.82
N VAL A 103 -9.48 -4.70 0.50
CA VAL A 103 -9.74 -3.50 1.31
C VAL A 103 -8.81 -2.38 0.89
N PHE A 104 -7.52 -2.68 0.70
CA PHE A 104 -6.52 -1.70 0.28
C PHE A 104 -6.82 -1.15 -1.11
N ALA A 105 -7.05 -2.02 -2.09
CA ALA A 105 -7.41 -1.62 -3.46
C ALA A 105 -8.69 -0.78 -3.49
N SER A 106 -9.70 -1.15 -2.70
CA SER A 106 -10.95 -0.39 -2.59
C SER A 106 -10.72 1.01 -2.02
N SER A 107 -9.85 1.13 -1.00
CA SER A 107 -9.48 2.44 -0.44
C SER A 107 -8.78 3.34 -1.46
N LEU A 108 -7.94 2.77 -2.33
CA LEU A 108 -7.28 3.49 -3.42
C LEU A 108 -8.27 3.94 -4.48
N ILE A 109 -9.23 3.09 -4.87
CA ILE A 109 -10.27 3.43 -5.84
C ILE A 109 -11.13 4.58 -5.31
N VAL A 110 -11.52 4.54 -4.03
CA VAL A 110 -12.27 5.63 -3.40
C VAL A 110 -11.45 6.93 -3.39
N ALA A 111 -10.17 6.87 -3.00
CA ALA A 111 -9.29 8.03 -2.99
C ALA A 111 -9.02 8.60 -4.39
N TYR A 112 -8.98 7.74 -5.41
CA TYR A 112 -8.88 8.14 -6.81
C TYR A 112 -10.16 8.82 -7.30
N ARG A 113 -11.33 8.24 -7.00
CA ARG A 113 -12.63 8.77 -7.40
C ARG A 113 -12.93 10.13 -6.75
N ASN A 114 -12.59 10.30 -5.48
CA ASN A 114 -12.80 11.54 -4.72
C ASN A 114 -11.74 12.62 -5.01
N ARG A 115 -10.89 12.43 -6.03
CA ARG A 115 -9.96 13.46 -6.54
C ARG A 115 -10.64 14.40 -7.55
N ILE A 116 -11.72 13.95 -8.20
CA ILE A 116 -12.57 14.75 -9.09
C ILE A 116 -13.54 15.57 -8.23
#